data_AF-A0A9D5W418-F1
#
_entry.id   AF-A0A9D5W418-F1
#
_cell.length_a   1.000
_cell.length_b   1.000
_cell.length_c   1.000
_cell.angle_alpha   90.00
_cell.angle_beta   90.00
_cell.angle_gamma   90.00
#
_symmetry.space_group_name_H-M   'P 1'
#
loop_
_entity.id
_entity.type
_entity.pdbx_description
1 polymer ?
#
loop_
_entity_poly.entity_id
_entity_poly.type
_entity_poly.pdbx_seq_one_letter_code
_entity_poly.pdbx_strand_id
1 'polypeptide(L)' 'MTKDHKLGLDQLDEILNLLRPVENLFQLMLASDPALHGELARDSAEIGLSLTGNLRQCLEKMHSAQSGEPSR' A
#
# COMPACT_ATOMS: atom_id res chain seq x y z
N MET A 1 1.70 -5.00 28.96
CA MET A 1 1.07 -5.14 27.63
C MET A 1 1.97 -4.50 26.57
N THR A 2 3.21 -4.96 26.39
CA THR A 2 4.27 -4.05 25.91
C THR A 2 5.26 -4.61 24.89
N LYS A 3 5.31 -5.93 24.65
CA LYS A 3 6.21 -6.52 23.65
C LYS A 3 5.45 -7.02 22.41
N ASP A 4 4.34 -7.74 22.61
CA ASP A 4 3.56 -8.31 21.50
C ASP A 4 2.96 -7.26 20.56
N HIS A 5 2.39 -6.17 21.10
CA HIS A 5 1.90 -5.04 20.29
C HIS A 5 3.00 -4.33 19.49
N LYS A 6 4.22 -4.25 20.04
CA LYS A 6 5.34 -3.57 19.38
C LYS A 6 5.90 -4.41 18.23
N LEU A 7 6.03 -5.72 18.44
CA LEU A 7 6.40 -6.68 17.39
C LEU A 7 5.41 -6.68 16.21
N GLY A 8 4.10 -6.51 16.47
CA GLY A 8 3.10 -6.43 15.39
C GLY A 8 3.17 -5.15 14.57
N LEU A 9 3.47 -4.00 15.18
CA LEU A 9 3.64 -2.72 14.48
C LEU A 9 4.88 -2.73 13.59
N ASP A 10 6.00 -3.22 14.13
CA ASP A 10 7.27 -3.31 13.39
C ASP A 10 7.11 -4.21 12.15
N GLN A 11 6.32 -5.30 12.23
CA GLN A 11 6.01 -6.17 11.09
C GLN A 11 5.10 -5.51 10.04
N LEU A 12 4.09 -4.75 10.47
CA LEU A 12 3.23 -4.01 9.53
C LEU A 12 4.06 -2.99 8.74
N ASP A 13 4.92 -2.23 9.43
CA ASP A 13 5.79 -1.25 8.79
C ASP A 13 6.78 -1.89 7.81
N GLU A 14 7.33 -3.07 8.12
CA GLU A 14 8.17 -3.84 7.18
C GLU A 14 7.40 -4.21 5.91
N ILE A 15 6.17 -4.74 6.04
CA ILE A 15 5.34 -5.11 4.89
C ILE A 15 4.99 -3.88 4.05
N LEU A 16 4.62 -2.76 4.68
CA LEU A 16 4.31 -1.52 3.98
C LEU A 16 5.54 -0.93 3.28
N ASN A 17 6.74 -1.08 3.86
CA ASN A 17 7.98 -0.69 3.21
C ASN A 17 8.31 -1.57 2.00
N LEU A 18 7.98 -2.86 2.01
CA LEU A 18 8.10 -3.74 0.84
C LEU A 18 7.11 -3.39 -0.27
N LEU A 19 5.96 -2.79 0.06
CA LEU A 19 4.96 -2.35 -0.92
C LEU A 19 5.35 -1.05 -1.63
N ARG A 20 6.11 -0.17 -0.96
CA ARG A 20 6.47 1.17 -1.45
C ARG A 20 7.17 1.19 -2.83
N PRO A 21 8.11 0.29 -3.16
CA PRO A 21 8.71 0.24 -4.50
C PRO A 21 7.69 -0.02 -5.61
N VAL A 22 6.66 -0.83 -5.33
CA VAL A 22 5.60 -1.16 -6.29
C VAL A 22 4.68 0.04 -6.48
N GLU A 23 4.31 0.75 -5.41
CA GLU A 23 3.56 2.01 -5.49
C GLU A 23 4.33 3.06 -6.31
N ASN A 24 5.63 3.22 -6.06
CA ASN A 24 6.49 4.15 -6.78
C ASN A 24 6.56 3.81 -8.28
N LEU A 25 6.60 2.53 -8.65
CA LEU A 25 6.55 2.11 -10.05
C LEU A 25 5.27 2.58 -10.73
N PHE A 26 4.11 2.36 -10.10
CA PHE A 26 2.84 2.82 -10.65
C PHE A 26 2.76 4.35 -10.69
N GLN A 27 3.32 5.07 -9.72
CA GLN A 27 3.40 6.54 -9.78
C GLN A 27 4.23 7.03 -10.97
N LEU A 28 5.36 6.37 -11.27
CA LEU A 28 6.18 6.68 -12.44
C LEU A 28 5.43 6.41 -13.74
N MET A 29 4.70 5.28 -13.81
CA MET A 29 3.85 4.97 -14.96
C MET A 29 2.72 5.99 -15.14
N LEU A 30 2.11 6.45 -14.04
CA LEU A 30 1.05 7.47 -14.08
C LEU A 30 1.57 8.84 -14.53
N ALA A 31 2.79 9.19 -14.13
CA ALA A 31 3.46 10.44 -14.50
C ALA A 31 4.04 10.42 -15.92
N SER A 32 4.02 9.27 -16.59
CA SER A 32 4.55 9.12 -17.94
C SER A 32 3.65 9.83 -18.96
N ASP A 33 4.26 10.50 -19.92
CA ASP A 33 3.53 11.23 -20.97
C ASP A 33 2.64 10.26 -21.76
N PRO A 34 1.30 10.43 -21.75
CA PRO A 34 0.37 9.59 -22.50
C PRO A 34 0.63 9.62 -24.00
N ALA A 35 1.14 10.74 -24.53
CA ALA A 35 1.47 10.87 -25.95
C ALA A 35 2.65 9.97 -26.37
N LEU A 36 3.51 9.58 -25.42
CA LEU A 36 4.70 8.77 -25.66
C LEU A 36 4.49 7.29 -25.31
N HIS A 37 3.68 7.00 -24.29
CA HIS A 37 3.53 5.65 -23.73
C HIS A 37 2.13 5.06 -23.86
N GLY A 38 1.18 5.83 -24.40
CA GLY A 38 -0.20 5.41 -24.60
C GLY A 38 -1.03 5.34 -23.31
N GLU A 39 -2.34 5.19 -23.47
CA GLU A 39 -3.30 5.12 -22.37
C GLU A 39 -3.12 3.86 -21.51
N LEU A 40 -2.64 2.75 -22.10
CA LEU A 40 -2.45 1.48 -21.39
C LEU A 40 -1.51 1.60 -20.17
N ALA A 41 -0.42 2.37 -20.29
CA ALA A 41 0.50 2.57 -19.18
C ALA A 41 -0.16 3.34 -18.03
N ARG A 42 -0.99 4.34 -18.39
CA ARG A 42 -1.76 5.13 -17.44
C ARG A 42 -2.85 4.31 -16.76
N ASP A 43 -3.65 3.56 -17.53
CA ASP A 43 -4.71 2.70 -17.00
C ASP A 43 -4.15 1.65 -16.05
N SER A 44 -3.04 1.02 -16.44
CA SER A 44 -2.33 0.04 -15.60
C SER A 44 -1.82 0.68 -14.30
N ALA A 45 -1.35 1.93 -14.36
CA ALA A 45 -0.91 2.68 -13.20
C ALA A 45 -2.07 3.01 -12.24
N GLU A 46 -3.20 3.48 -12.78
CA GLU A 46 -4.39 3.80 -11.98
C GLU A 46 -4.93 2.56 -11.26
N ILE A 47 -5.03 1.43 -11.97
CA ILE A 47 -5.41 0.13 -11.38
C ILE A 47 -4.41 -0.28 -10.31
N GLY A 48 -3.11 -0.21 -10.62
CA GLY A 48 -2.04 -0.59 -9.71
C GLY A 48 -2.07 0.20 -8.39
N LEU A 49 -2.17 1.53 -8.47
CA LEU A 49 -2.27 2.41 -7.29
C LEU A 49 -3.51 2.13 -6.45
N SER A 50 -4.66 1.87 -7.10
CA SER A 50 -5.89 1.51 -6.40
C SER A 50 -5.73 0.19 -5.64
N LEU A 51 -5.14 -0.83 -6.28
CA LEU A 51 -4.90 -2.13 -5.65
C LEU A 51 -3.93 -2.04 -4.48
N THR A 52 -2.80 -1.33 -4.61
CA THR A 52 -1.83 -1.17 -3.53
C THR A 52 -2.41 -0.35 -2.37
N GLY A 53 -3.21 0.69 -2.66
CA GLY A 53 -3.93 1.46 -1.65
C GLY A 53 -4.95 0.61 -0.88
N ASN A 54 -5.71 -0.24 -1.58
CA ASN A 54 -6.66 -1.16 -0.96
C ASN A 54 -5.95 -2.21 -0.10
N LEU A 55 -4.84 -2.75 -0.57
CA LEU A 55 -4.03 -3.71 0.19
C LEU A 55 -3.52 -3.08 1.50
N ARG A 56 -2.97 -1.86 1.44
CA ARG A 56 -2.52 -1.09 2.61
C ARG A 56 -3.64 -0.95 3.65
N GLN A 57 -4.82 -0.51 3.22
CA GLN A 57 -5.98 -0.39 4.11
C GLN A 57 -6.39 -1.74 4.71
N CYS A 58 -6.33 -2.83 3.94
CA CYS A 58 -6.61 -4.17 4.45
C CYS A 58 -5.63 -4.58 5.55
N LEU A 59 -4.33 -4.35 5.33
CA LEU A 59 -3.28 -4.68 6.30
C LEU A 59 -3.43 -3.86 7.59
N GLU A 60 -3.69 -2.56 7.47
CA GLU A 60 -3.93 -1.67 8.61
C GLU A 60 -5.17 -2.10 9.43
N LYS A 61 -6.27 -2.48 8.75
CA LYS A 61 -7.48 -3.00 9.40
C LYS A 61 -7.24 -4.34 10.09
N MET A 62 -6.52 -5.26 9.44
CA MET A 62 -6.16 -6.55 10.02
C MET A 62 -5.27 -6.40 11.25
N HIS A 63 -4.33 -5.45 11.22
CA HIS A 63 -3.49 -5.13 12.37
C HIS A 63 -4.32 -4.53 13.51
N SER A 64 -5.15 -3.51 13.21
CA SER A 64 -6.04 -2.86 14.18
C SER A 64 -6.97 -3.86 14.88
N ALA A 65 -7.54 -4.80 14.12
CA ALA A 65 -8.41 -5.86 14.63
C ALA A 65 -7.67 -6.84 15.56
N GLN A 66 -6.39 -7.11 15.31
CA GLN A 66 -5.55 -7.96 16.16
C GLN A 66 -5.09 -7.24 17.43
N SER A 67 -4.90 -5.92 17.38
CA SER A 67 -4.51 -5.10 18.53
C SER A 67 -5.64 -4.79 19.52
N GLY A 68 -6.90 -5.13 19.19
CA GLY A 68 -8.06 -4.91 20.06
C GLY A 68 -8.47 -3.43 20.20
N GLU A 69 -7.93 -2.53 19.36
CA GLU A 69 -8.34 -1.13 19.32
C GLU A 69 -9.61 -1.00 18.46
N PRO A 70 -10.69 -0.41 18.99
CA PRO A 70 -11.88 -0.15 18.18
C PRO A 70 -11.52 0.90 17.13
N SER A 71 -11.73 0.57 15.85
CA SER A 71 -11.67 1.53 14.75
C SER A 71 -12.52 2.76 15.09
N ARG A 72 -11.86 3.89 15.32
CA ARG A 72 -12.49 5.19 15.53
C ARG A 72 -12.65 5.94 14.22
#